data_AF-Q9AH19-F1
#
_entry.id   AF-Q9AH19-F1
#
_cell.length_a   1.000
_cell.length_b   1.000
_cell.length_c   1.000
_cell.angle_alpha   90.00
_cell.angle_beta   90.00
_cell.angle_gamma   90.00
#
_symmetry.space_group_name_H-M   'P 1'
#
loop_
_entity.id
_entity.type
_entity.pdbx_description
1 polymer ?
#
loop_
_entity_poly.entity_id
_entity_poly.type
_entity_poly.pdbx_seq_one_letter_code
_entity_poly.pdbx_strand_id
1 'polypeptide(L)'
;PAKEAYRLAAATFRDAQVKHLNSQPWQTIKNTLTHNGHQYTNMQLPAADMKIGTQDIFPSAYQGKGVCSWDTKNIHHANNLWMSTVSAHEDGKDKTLFCGIRHGVLSPYDVKDPLLRQTGAENEAKEVLTAALFSKPELLTRALEGEAVNLKLVSVGLLTASNVFGKEGTMVEDQMRAWQSLTQPGKMIHLKIRNKDGELQTVKIKPEIAAFNVGVNELALKLGFGLKTSDSYNVEALHQLLGNDLRPEAKPGGWVGDWLAQYPDNYEVVNILARQIKDIWKNNLHHKDGGEPYKLAQRLAMLANEIDAVPAWNCKSGKDRTGMMDSEIKREIICLHQTHTLNAPGSLPDRSGQEIFQKVLLNSGNLEIQKQNTGGAGNKVMKNLSPEVLNLSYQKRVGDENIWQSVKGISSLITS
;
A
#
# COMPACT_ATOMS: atom_id res chain seq x y z
N PRO A 1 -11.19 -40.52 12.40
CA PRO A 1 -10.43 -40.09 13.61
C PRO A 1 -9.13 -39.31 13.30
N ALA A 2 -8.12 -39.91 12.66
CA ALA A 2 -6.80 -39.27 12.47
C ALA A 2 -6.82 -37.98 11.63
N LYS A 3 -7.56 -37.96 10.51
CA LYS A 3 -7.72 -36.75 9.67
C LYS A 3 -8.36 -35.59 10.43
N GLU A 4 -9.33 -35.90 11.29
CA GLU A 4 -10.01 -34.89 12.09
C GLU A 4 -9.12 -34.36 13.22
N ALA A 5 -8.39 -35.24 13.91
CA ALA A 5 -7.38 -34.86 14.88
C ALA A 5 -6.30 -33.96 14.24
N TYR A 6 -5.82 -34.30 13.04
CA TYR A 6 -4.88 -33.46 12.30
C TYR A 6 -5.48 -32.08 11.96
N ARG A 7 -6.72 -32.03 11.46
CA ARG A 7 -7.40 -30.77 11.14
C ARG A 7 -7.54 -29.87 12.37
N LEU A 8 -7.93 -30.45 13.51
CA LEU A 8 -8.06 -29.72 14.78
C LEU A 8 -6.69 -29.24 15.27
N ALA A 9 -5.67 -30.10 15.27
CA ALA A 9 -4.31 -29.72 15.66
C ALA A 9 -3.75 -28.59 14.78
N ALA A 10 -3.94 -28.65 13.47
CA ALA A 10 -3.51 -27.59 12.54
C ALA A 10 -4.27 -26.27 12.75
N ALA A 11 -5.55 -26.33 13.12
CA ALA A 11 -6.32 -25.14 13.47
C ALA A 11 -5.81 -24.53 14.79
N THR A 12 -5.66 -25.32 15.85
CA THR A 12 -5.12 -24.87 17.14
C THR A 12 -3.71 -24.30 17.00
N PHE A 13 -2.84 -24.94 16.21
CA PHE A 13 -1.49 -24.45 15.97
C PHE A 13 -1.51 -23.08 15.28
N ARG A 14 -2.35 -22.90 14.24
CA ARG A 14 -2.51 -21.60 13.58
C ARG A 14 -3.03 -20.53 14.52
N ASP A 15 -4.05 -20.83 15.33
CA ASP A 15 -4.58 -19.86 16.29
C ASP A 15 -3.53 -19.46 17.34
N ALA A 16 -2.74 -20.43 17.84
CA ALA A 16 -1.64 -20.17 18.75
C ALA A 16 -0.52 -19.34 18.09
N GLN A 17 -0.23 -19.60 16.81
CA GLN A 17 0.76 -18.87 16.04
C GLN A 17 0.33 -17.41 15.79
N VAL A 18 -0.93 -17.17 15.41
CA VAL A 18 -1.51 -15.83 15.29
C VAL A 18 -1.42 -15.09 16.62
N LYS A 19 -1.84 -15.74 17.72
CA LYS A 19 -1.76 -15.15 19.06
C LYS A 19 -0.32 -14.80 19.44
N HIS A 20 0.63 -15.68 19.14
CA HIS A 20 2.04 -15.43 19.40
C HIS A 20 2.55 -14.22 18.60
N LEU A 21 2.32 -14.19 17.29
CA LEU A 21 2.76 -13.09 16.42
C LEU A 21 2.14 -11.75 16.82
N ASN A 22 0.83 -11.72 17.12
CA ASN A 22 0.13 -10.51 17.58
C ASN A 22 0.53 -10.08 19.00
N SER A 23 1.18 -10.95 19.78
CA SER A 23 1.69 -10.59 21.10
C SER A 23 3.10 -9.96 21.06
N GLN A 24 3.81 -10.09 19.94
CA GLN A 24 5.15 -9.54 19.78
C GLN A 24 5.10 -8.02 19.63
N PRO A 25 6.09 -7.30 20.18
CA PRO A 25 6.20 -5.86 19.96
C PRO A 25 6.46 -5.57 18.48
N TRP A 26 5.74 -4.62 17.92
CA TRP A 26 6.03 -4.05 16.61
C TRP A 26 6.66 -2.68 16.85
N GLN A 27 7.90 -2.54 16.39
CA GLN A 27 8.69 -1.32 16.56
C GLN A 27 8.87 -0.64 15.21
N THR A 28 9.01 0.68 15.25
CA THR A 28 9.48 1.47 14.11
C THR A 28 10.76 0.88 13.53
N ILE A 29 10.74 0.54 12.25
CA ILE A 29 11.92 0.07 11.51
C ILE A 29 12.53 1.26 10.80
N LYS A 30 13.81 1.54 11.05
CA LYS A 30 14.57 2.63 10.42
C LYS A 30 15.86 2.08 9.85
N ASN A 31 15.97 2.06 8.53
CA ASN A 31 17.13 1.57 7.80
C ASN A 31 17.62 2.67 6.85
N THR A 32 18.92 2.65 6.53
CA THR A 32 19.53 3.62 5.62
C THR A 32 20.09 2.93 4.39
N LEU A 33 20.19 3.68 3.29
CA LEU A 33 20.94 3.28 2.11
C LEU A 33 21.66 4.49 1.51
N THR A 34 22.74 4.24 0.79
CA THR A 34 23.48 5.28 0.07
C THR A 34 23.60 4.94 -1.40
N HIS A 35 23.50 5.96 -2.26
CA HIS A 35 23.69 5.85 -3.70
C HIS A 35 24.10 7.21 -4.27
N ASN A 36 25.10 7.23 -5.16
CA ASN A 36 25.64 8.44 -5.80
C ASN A 36 25.93 9.60 -4.82
N GLY A 37 26.50 9.29 -3.65
CA GLY A 37 26.82 10.30 -2.63
C GLY A 37 25.64 10.79 -1.79
N HIS A 38 24.40 10.43 -2.12
CA HIS A 38 23.22 10.74 -1.32
C HIS A 38 22.94 9.65 -0.28
N GLN A 39 22.48 10.07 0.91
CA GLN A 39 22.01 9.19 1.96
C GLN A 39 20.48 9.25 2.06
N TYR A 40 19.85 8.09 2.11
CA TYR A 40 18.41 7.95 2.25
C TYR A 40 18.07 7.17 3.52
N THR A 41 17.01 7.60 4.18
CA THR A 41 16.42 6.93 5.33
C THR A 41 15.07 6.36 4.91
N ASN A 42 14.90 5.05 5.09
CA ASN A 42 13.62 4.37 4.97
C ASN A 42 13.06 4.13 6.36
N MET A 43 11.81 4.53 6.58
CA MET A 43 11.12 4.28 7.84
C MET A 43 9.81 3.53 7.60
N GLN A 44 9.53 2.56 8.46
CA GLN A 44 8.22 1.91 8.56
C GLN A 44 7.72 2.11 9.98
N LEU A 45 6.66 2.88 10.14
CA LEU A 45 6.02 3.18 11.42
C LEU A 45 4.79 2.28 11.58
N PRO A 46 4.76 1.33 12.53
CA PRO A 46 3.58 0.50 12.76
C PRO A 46 2.45 1.32 13.37
N ALA A 47 1.20 0.86 13.23
CA ALA A 47 0.04 1.51 13.86
C ALA A 47 0.24 1.80 15.36
N ALA A 48 0.86 0.88 16.11
CA ALA A 48 1.20 1.07 17.52
C ALA A 48 2.16 2.24 17.83
N ASP A 49 2.92 2.72 16.85
CA ASP A 49 3.83 3.87 17.01
C ASP A 49 3.30 5.14 16.34
N MET A 50 2.12 5.10 15.72
CA MET A 50 1.39 6.31 15.31
C MET A 50 0.84 7.00 16.56
N LYS A 51 1.64 7.87 17.17
CA LYS A 51 1.39 8.49 18.47
C LYS A 51 1.51 10.01 18.38
N ILE A 52 0.58 10.72 19.02
CA ILE A 52 0.69 12.18 19.28
C ILE A 52 1.24 12.43 20.68
N GLY A 53 0.87 11.57 21.64
CA GLY A 53 1.38 11.55 23.01
C GLY A 53 2.08 10.21 23.30
N THR A 54 1.77 9.62 24.46
CA THR A 54 2.38 8.35 24.89
C THR A 54 1.68 7.11 24.33
N GLN A 55 0.41 7.24 23.94
CA GLN A 55 -0.44 6.16 23.43
C GLN A 55 -0.66 6.29 21.92
N ASP A 56 -0.93 5.16 21.26
CA ASP A 56 -1.32 5.18 19.85
C ASP A 56 -2.66 5.89 19.62
N ILE A 57 -2.82 6.47 18.44
CA ILE A 57 -3.94 7.35 18.08
C ILE A 57 -5.28 6.63 17.94
N PHE A 58 -5.30 5.29 17.97
CA PHE A 58 -6.47 4.50 17.61
C PHE A 58 -7.45 4.33 18.79
N PRO A 59 -8.76 4.16 18.50
CA PRO A 59 -9.77 4.01 19.54
C PRO A 59 -9.59 2.70 20.34
N SER A 60 -9.41 1.59 19.62
CA SER A 60 -8.83 0.38 20.19
C SER A 60 -7.32 0.52 20.10
N ALA A 61 -6.61 0.41 21.22
CA ALA A 61 -5.17 0.62 21.23
C ALA A 61 -4.45 -0.64 20.73
N TYR A 62 -3.43 -0.46 19.89
CA TYR A 62 -2.52 -1.56 19.49
C TYR A 62 -1.54 -1.94 20.60
N GLN A 63 -1.32 -1.08 21.60
CA GLN A 63 -0.51 -1.37 22.79
C GLN A 63 0.92 -1.84 22.48
N GLY A 64 1.60 -1.18 21.54
CA GLY A 64 2.99 -1.52 21.16
C GLY A 64 3.12 -2.77 20.28
N LYS A 65 2.01 -3.37 19.85
CA LYS A 65 1.98 -4.60 19.02
C LYS A 65 1.47 -4.28 17.62
N GLY A 66 1.30 -5.31 16.79
CA GLY A 66 0.55 -5.20 15.55
C GLY A 66 -0.39 -6.37 15.36
N VAL A 67 -1.14 -6.31 14.26
CA VAL A 67 -2.04 -7.38 13.82
C VAL A 67 -1.44 -8.02 12.59
N CYS A 68 -0.92 -9.24 12.75
CA CYS A 68 -0.26 -9.96 11.69
C CYS A 68 -1.24 -10.35 10.58
N SER A 69 -0.71 -10.60 9.39
CA SER A 69 -1.50 -10.92 8.20
C SER A 69 -2.28 -12.23 8.24
N TRP A 70 -2.09 -13.05 9.29
CA TRP A 70 -2.81 -14.30 9.52
C TRP A 70 -4.01 -14.15 10.46
N ASP A 71 -4.20 -12.99 11.09
CA ASP A 71 -5.39 -12.70 11.88
C ASP A 71 -6.57 -12.30 10.97
N THR A 72 -6.97 -13.22 10.09
CA THR A 72 -7.91 -13.01 8.98
C THR A 72 -9.38 -12.85 9.42
N LYS A 73 -9.62 -12.87 10.72
CA LYS A 73 -10.93 -12.72 11.36
C LYS A 73 -11.02 -11.44 12.20
N ASN A 74 -9.96 -10.63 12.27
CA ASN A 74 -9.96 -9.41 13.06
C ASN A 74 -10.98 -8.42 12.49
N ILE A 75 -11.90 -7.92 13.31
CA ILE A 75 -12.92 -6.95 12.89
C ILE A 75 -12.70 -5.56 13.50
N HIS A 76 -11.63 -5.41 14.27
CA HIS A 76 -11.34 -4.19 15.02
C HIS A 76 -10.17 -3.43 14.43
N HIS A 77 -9.16 -4.16 13.97
CA HIS A 77 -7.89 -3.61 13.54
C HIS A 77 -7.57 -4.00 12.11
N ALA A 78 -7.08 -3.04 11.32
CA ALA A 78 -6.48 -3.28 10.03
C ALA A 78 -5.24 -4.15 10.20
N ASN A 79 -5.21 -5.27 9.48
CA ASN A 79 -4.05 -6.15 9.49
C ASN A 79 -2.87 -5.45 8.81
N ASN A 80 -1.69 -5.61 9.41
CA ASN A 80 -0.42 -5.18 8.85
C ASN A 80 -0.40 -3.69 8.43
N LEU A 81 -0.97 -2.82 9.26
CA LEU A 81 -1.07 -1.38 9.06
C LEU A 81 0.25 -0.66 9.43
N TRP A 82 0.86 0.00 8.46
CA TRP A 82 2.08 0.80 8.62
C TRP A 82 2.02 2.10 7.81
N MET A 83 2.75 3.11 8.26
CA MET A 83 3.14 4.26 7.44
C MET A 83 4.57 4.04 6.94
N SER A 84 4.75 4.07 5.62
CA SER A 84 6.04 3.92 4.96
C SER A 84 6.54 5.27 4.46
N THR A 85 7.80 5.60 4.76
CA THR A 85 8.44 6.82 4.27
C THR A 85 9.82 6.54 3.68
N VAL A 86 10.23 7.41 2.76
CA VAL A 86 11.63 7.58 2.36
C VAL A 86 11.98 9.06 2.38
N SER A 87 13.12 9.37 2.99
CA SER A 87 13.64 10.74 3.13
C SER A 87 15.09 10.80 2.65
N ALA A 88 15.48 11.90 2.02
CA ALA A 88 16.87 12.22 1.73
C ALA A 88 17.45 13.06 2.87
N HIS A 89 18.72 12.81 3.22
CA HIS A 89 19.46 13.68 4.13
C HIS A 89 20.22 14.73 3.33
N GLU A 90 19.79 15.99 3.41
CA GLU A 90 20.33 17.11 2.65
C GLU A 90 20.47 18.33 3.57
N ASP A 91 21.59 19.06 3.46
CA ASP A 91 21.85 20.27 4.25
C ASP A 91 21.64 20.10 5.77
N GLY A 92 22.00 18.92 6.29
CA GLY A 92 21.87 18.57 7.72
C GLY A 92 20.44 18.29 8.18
N LYS A 93 19.47 18.19 7.26
CA LYS A 93 18.06 17.90 7.57
C LYS A 93 17.53 16.74 6.74
N ASP A 94 16.57 16.02 7.31
CA ASP A 94 15.85 14.98 6.58
C ASP A 94 14.67 15.62 5.83
N LYS A 95 14.69 15.50 4.50
CA LYS A 95 13.58 15.89 3.61
C LYS A 95 12.80 14.65 3.21
N THR A 96 11.55 14.55 3.63
CA THR A 96 10.65 13.47 3.19
C THR A 96 10.38 13.59 1.70
N LEU A 97 10.71 12.53 0.94
CA LEU A 97 10.47 12.45 -0.49
C LEU A 97 9.13 11.76 -0.80
N PHE A 98 8.74 10.80 0.03
CA PHE A 98 7.48 10.09 -0.11
C PHE A 98 6.98 9.60 1.25
N CYS A 99 5.67 9.67 1.47
CA CYS A 99 4.98 9.14 2.64
C CYS A 99 3.65 8.50 2.23
N GLY A 100 3.37 7.30 2.73
CA GLY A 100 2.08 6.65 2.46
C GLY A 100 1.74 5.52 3.41
N ILE A 101 0.51 5.02 3.29
CA ILE A 101 -0.05 4.00 4.19
C ILE A 101 -0.09 2.65 3.49
N ARG A 102 0.44 1.62 4.15
CA ARG A 102 0.36 0.25 3.65
C ARG A 102 -0.42 -0.63 4.62
N HIS A 103 -1.20 -1.55 4.09
CA HIS A 103 -2.05 -2.44 4.91
C HIS A 103 -2.33 -3.77 4.21
N GLY A 104 -2.94 -4.71 4.95
CA GLY A 104 -3.62 -5.89 4.41
C GLY A 104 -4.92 -5.54 3.70
N VAL A 105 -5.60 -6.50 3.08
CA VAL A 105 -6.94 -6.22 2.53
C VAL A 105 -7.92 -5.91 3.66
N LEU A 106 -8.77 -4.92 3.47
CA LEU A 106 -9.75 -4.49 4.48
C LEU A 106 -10.81 -5.56 4.78
N SER A 107 -10.83 -6.67 4.04
CA SER A 107 -11.81 -7.73 4.24
C SER A 107 -11.30 -8.69 5.31
N PRO A 108 -11.99 -8.85 6.46
CA PRO A 108 -11.73 -9.95 7.37
C PRO A 108 -12.35 -11.23 6.81
N TYR A 109 -11.73 -11.73 5.74
CA TYR A 109 -12.29 -12.68 4.78
C TYR A 109 -12.56 -14.10 5.34
N ASP A 110 -12.11 -14.40 6.56
CA ASP A 110 -12.47 -15.65 7.25
C ASP A 110 -13.67 -15.50 8.19
N VAL A 111 -14.17 -14.28 8.43
CA VAL A 111 -15.46 -14.02 9.08
C VAL A 111 -16.59 -14.50 8.18
N LYS A 112 -17.38 -15.45 8.68
CA LYS A 112 -18.45 -16.11 7.90
C LYS A 112 -19.69 -15.23 7.75
N ASP A 113 -20.08 -14.54 8.81
CA ASP A 113 -21.19 -13.60 8.81
C ASP A 113 -20.88 -12.41 7.87
N PRO A 114 -21.64 -12.21 6.78
CA PRO A 114 -21.42 -11.11 5.85
C PRO A 114 -21.58 -9.72 6.47
N LEU A 115 -22.50 -9.53 7.42
CA LEU A 115 -22.74 -8.24 8.08
C LEU A 115 -21.57 -7.90 9.00
N LEU A 116 -21.12 -8.89 9.78
CA LEU A 116 -19.94 -8.72 10.63
C LEU A 116 -18.68 -8.48 9.80
N ARG A 117 -18.54 -9.17 8.66
CA ARG A 117 -17.41 -8.96 7.73
C ARG A 117 -17.43 -7.55 7.14
N GLN A 118 -18.60 -7.04 6.73
CA GLN A 118 -18.74 -5.66 6.26
C GLN A 118 -18.41 -4.64 7.37
N THR A 119 -18.86 -4.89 8.59
CA THR A 119 -18.57 -4.03 9.75
C THR A 119 -17.08 -3.99 10.06
N GLY A 120 -16.42 -5.16 10.03
CA GLY A 120 -14.97 -5.25 10.17
C GLY A 120 -14.25 -4.47 9.08
N ALA A 121 -14.67 -4.61 7.81
CA ALA A 121 -14.07 -3.88 6.71
C ALA A 121 -14.19 -2.36 6.83
N GLU A 122 -15.33 -1.86 7.33
CA GLU A 122 -15.49 -0.43 7.63
C GLU A 122 -14.63 0.04 8.80
N ASN A 123 -14.40 -0.81 9.81
CA ASN A 123 -13.50 -0.48 10.92
C ASN A 123 -12.04 -0.40 10.44
N GLU A 124 -11.58 -1.40 9.67
CA GLU A 124 -10.25 -1.39 9.07
C GLU A 124 -10.05 -0.18 8.15
N ALA A 125 -11.06 0.18 7.35
CA ALA A 125 -11.07 1.37 6.51
C ALA A 125 -10.91 2.67 7.33
N LYS A 126 -11.59 2.78 8.47
CA LYS A 126 -11.46 3.93 9.38
C LYS A 126 -10.09 4.01 10.04
N GLU A 127 -9.46 2.89 10.35
CA GLU A 127 -8.08 2.89 10.84
C GLU A 127 -7.10 3.35 9.75
N VAL A 128 -7.27 2.93 8.50
CA VAL A 128 -6.47 3.44 7.37
C VAL A 128 -6.66 4.95 7.21
N LEU A 129 -7.89 5.48 7.31
CA LEU A 129 -8.15 6.93 7.29
C LEU A 129 -7.54 7.65 8.50
N THR A 130 -7.51 7.01 9.67
CA THR A 130 -6.87 7.56 10.88
C THR A 130 -5.36 7.66 10.69
N ALA A 131 -4.73 6.60 10.15
CA ALA A 131 -3.32 6.60 9.78
C ALA A 131 -3.01 7.63 8.69
N ALA A 132 -3.91 7.77 7.70
CA ALA A 132 -3.78 8.77 6.64
C ALA A 132 -3.83 10.20 7.19
N LEU A 133 -4.76 10.50 8.10
CA LEU A 133 -4.80 11.80 8.76
C LEU A 133 -3.54 12.05 9.60
N PHE A 134 -3.05 11.04 10.32
CA PHE A 134 -1.78 11.12 11.06
C PHE A 134 -0.57 11.45 10.17
N SER A 135 -0.55 10.93 8.94
CA SER A 135 0.51 11.24 7.96
C SER A 135 0.50 12.70 7.47
N LYS A 136 -0.51 13.49 7.84
CA LYS A 136 -0.67 14.92 7.52
C LYS A 136 -0.75 15.74 8.81
N PRO A 137 0.38 16.05 9.48
CA PRO A 137 0.39 16.64 10.82
C PRO A 137 -0.43 17.94 10.95
N GLU A 138 -0.32 18.86 9.99
CA GLU A 138 -1.09 20.11 10.00
C GLU A 138 -2.60 19.88 9.85
N LEU A 139 -3.00 18.90 9.03
CA LEU A 139 -4.40 18.52 8.85
C LEU A 139 -4.96 17.86 10.12
N LEU A 140 -4.17 16.99 10.75
CA LEU A 140 -4.51 16.35 12.02
C LEU A 140 -4.67 17.37 13.14
N THR A 141 -3.76 18.34 13.26
CA THR A 141 -3.84 19.43 14.25
C THR A 141 -5.15 20.19 14.10
N ARG A 142 -5.47 20.66 12.90
CA ARG A 142 -6.75 21.37 12.63
C ARG A 142 -7.97 20.52 12.98
N ALA A 143 -7.94 19.23 12.63
CA ALA A 143 -9.02 18.31 12.94
C ALA A 143 -9.22 18.14 14.47
N LEU A 144 -8.12 18.07 15.24
CA LEU A 144 -8.13 18.03 16.70
C LEU A 144 -8.49 19.37 17.35
N GLU A 145 -8.36 20.49 16.64
CA GLU A 145 -8.88 21.80 17.06
C GLU A 145 -10.38 21.95 16.77
N GLY A 146 -11.00 20.95 16.17
CA GLY A 146 -12.44 20.88 15.89
C GLY A 146 -12.83 21.32 14.47
N GLU A 147 -11.86 21.64 13.62
CA GLU A 147 -12.11 21.94 12.21
C GLU A 147 -12.60 20.69 11.46
N ALA A 148 -13.59 20.88 10.61
CA ALA A 148 -14.01 19.88 9.64
C ALA A 148 -13.01 19.85 8.47
N VAL A 149 -12.18 18.81 8.38
CA VAL A 149 -11.10 18.76 7.39
C VAL A 149 -11.43 17.84 6.20
N ASN A 150 -10.97 18.21 5.00
CA ASN A 150 -11.04 17.35 3.82
C ASN A 150 -9.79 16.45 3.77
N LEU A 151 -9.98 15.15 3.55
CA LEU A 151 -8.87 14.19 3.43
C LEU A 151 -9.00 13.41 2.12
N LYS A 152 -8.09 13.68 1.18
CA LYS A 152 -7.98 12.94 -0.08
C LYS A 152 -7.07 11.73 0.10
N LEU A 153 -7.53 10.55 -0.33
CA LEU A 153 -6.76 9.31 -0.29
C LEU A 153 -6.87 8.57 -1.62
N VAL A 154 -5.75 8.08 -2.14
CA VAL A 154 -5.71 7.19 -3.30
C VAL A 154 -5.41 5.79 -2.78
N SER A 155 -6.40 4.90 -2.80
CA SER A 155 -6.26 3.51 -2.36
C SER A 155 -5.95 2.62 -3.56
N VAL A 156 -4.82 1.90 -3.55
CA VAL A 156 -4.41 1.00 -4.63
C VAL A 156 -4.35 -0.43 -4.12
N GLY A 157 -5.41 -1.20 -4.39
CA GLY A 157 -5.44 -2.65 -4.18
C GLY A 157 -4.58 -3.38 -5.20
N LEU A 158 -3.88 -4.43 -4.78
CA LEU A 158 -2.98 -5.26 -5.62
C LEU A 158 -3.51 -6.68 -5.82
N LEU A 159 -4.80 -6.88 -5.60
CA LEU A 159 -5.45 -8.17 -5.60
C LEU A 159 -5.87 -8.56 -7.03
N THR A 160 -5.88 -9.86 -7.31
CA THR A 160 -6.56 -10.38 -8.51
C THR A 160 -8.05 -10.37 -8.21
N ALA A 161 -8.82 -9.43 -8.77
CA ALA A 161 -10.26 -9.30 -8.53
C ALA A 161 -11.08 -10.42 -9.19
N SER A 162 -10.79 -11.66 -8.77
CA SER A 162 -11.35 -12.90 -9.29
C SER A 162 -11.44 -13.93 -8.15
N ASN A 163 -12.48 -14.74 -8.21
CA ASN A 163 -12.65 -15.90 -7.33
C ASN A 163 -12.22 -17.21 -8.03
N VAL A 164 -11.64 -17.11 -9.23
CA VAL A 164 -11.05 -18.24 -9.94
C VAL A 164 -9.71 -18.55 -9.25
N PHE A 165 -9.62 -19.74 -8.61
CA PHE A 165 -8.50 -20.19 -7.76
C PHE A 165 -8.33 -19.48 -6.40
N GLY A 166 -9.29 -18.69 -5.95
CA GLY A 166 -9.18 -17.96 -4.70
C GLY A 166 -10.45 -17.24 -4.30
N LYS A 167 -10.33 -16.31 -3.35
CA LYS A 167 -11.42 -15.45 -2.89
C LYS A 167 -11.07 -13.96 -2.96
N GLU A 168 -10.06 -13.63 -3.77
CA GLU A 168 -9.59 -12.25 -3.85
C GLU A 168 -10.65 -11.32 -4.49
N GLY A 169 -11.52 -11.83 -5.37
CA GLY A 169 -12.67 -11.10 -5.89
C GLY A 169 -13.60 -10.60 -4.78
N THR A 170 -14.03 -11.47 -3.87
CA THR A 170 -14.87 -11.08 -2.72
C THR A 170 -14.15 -10.13 -1.77
N MET A 171 -12.83 -10.31 -1.56
CA MET A 171 -12.05 -9.38 -0.73
C MET A 171 -12.00 -7.96 -1.34
N VAL A 172 -11.86 -7.86 -2.67
CA VAL A 172 -11.93 -6.57 -3.38
C VAL A 172 -13.32 -5.96 -3.23
N GLU A 173 -14.39 -6.73 -3.41
CA GLU A 173 -15.77 -6.26 -3.24
C GLU A 173 -16.04 -5.71 -1.83
N ASP A 174 -15.60 -6.42 -0.79
CA ASP A 174 -15.72 -5.96 0.61
C ASP A 174 -14.95 -4.64 0.83
N GLN A 175 -13.72 -4.53 0.32
CA GLN A 175 -12.90 -3.31 0.41
C GLN A 175 -13.55 -2.13 -0.32
N MET A 176 -14.03 -2.34 -1.55
CA MET A 176 -14.67 -1.28 -2.33
C MET A 176 -15.98 -0.82 -1.68
N ARG A 177 -16.76 -1.74 -1.10
CA ARG A 177 -17.98 -1.40 -0.35
C ARG A 177 -17.66 -0.60 0.92
N ALA A 178 -16.60 -0.95 1.65
CA ALA A 178 -16.16 -0.18 2.81
C ALA A 178 -15.75 1.25 2.44
N TRP A 179 -15.05 1.43 1.31
CA TRP A 179 -14.76 2.79 0.82
C TRP A 179 -16.02 3.55 0.41
N GLN A 180 -16.90 2.93 -0.36
CA GLN A 180 -18.15 3.54 -0.81
C GLN A 180 -19.07 3.93 0.37
N SER A 181 -19.07 3.17 1.46
CA SER A 181 -19.88 3.51 2.63
C SER A 181 -19.34 4.73 3.39
N LEU A 182 -18.05 5.06 3.23
CA LEU A 182 -17.40 6.20 3.88
C LEU A 182 -17.38 7.48 3.01
N THR A 183 -17.49 7.39 1.68
CA THR A 183 -17.29 8.52 0.75
C THR A 183 -18.54 9.01 0.02
N GLN A 184 -19.73 8.76 0.57
CA GLN A 184 -20.97 9.28 -0.01
C GLN A 184 -20.92 10.81 -0.16
N PRO A 185 -21.39 11.40 -1.28
CA PRO A 185 -21.33 12.84 -1.51
C PRO A 185 -21.87 13.66 -0.34
N GLY A 186 -21.06 14.61 0.16
CA GLY A 186 -21.42 15.48 1.29
C GLY A 186 -21.38 14.80 2.66
N LYS A 187 -21.09 13.50 2.74
CA LYS A 187 -21.02 12.77 4.01
C LYS A 187 -19.76 13.17 4.78
N MET A 188 -19.97 13.71 5.98
CA MET A 188 -18.93 13.83 7.00
C MET A 188 -18.88 12.53 7.79
N ILE A 189 -17.68 12.01 8.02
CA ILE A 189 -17.49 10.89 8.95
C ILE A 189 -16.81 11.38 10.22
N HIS A 190 -17.02 10.62 11.29
CA HIS A 190 -16.49 10.92 12.61
C HIS A 190 -15.46 9.83 12.93
N LEU A 191 -14.20 10.25 13.12
CA LEU A 191 -13.15 9.37 13.61
C LEU A 191 -12.93 9.65 15.10
N LYS A 192 -12.67 8.60 15.87
CA LYS A 192 -12.24 8.71 17.26
C LYS A 192 -10.72 8.62 17.27
N ILE A 193 -10.05 9.70 17.65
CA ILE A 193 -8.59 9.81 17.65
C ILE A 193 -8.14 10.12 19.06
N ARG A 194 -7.13 9.40 19.53
CA ARG A 194 -6.50 9.67 20.81
C ARG A 194 -5.58 10.89 20.71
N ASN A 195 -5.81 11.90 21.53
CA ASN A 195 -5.01 13.12 21.56
C ASN A 195 -3.71 12.93 22.37
N LYS A 196 -2.95 14.02 22.52
CA LYS A 196 -1.69 14.04 23.29
C LYS A 196 -1.83 13.60 24.76
N ASP A 197 -3.01 13.84 25.35
CA ASP A 197 -3.33 13.55 26.75
C ASP A 197 -3.85 12.12 26.93
N GLY A 198 -3.99 11.35 25.85
CA GLY A 198 -4.48 9.98 25.86
C GLY A 198 -6.00 9.86 25.80
N GLU A 199 -6.73 10.96 25.60
CA GLU A 199 -8.19 11.02 25.56
C GLU A 199 -8.72 10.81 24.14
N LEU A 200 -9.85 10.12 24.01
CA LEU A 200 -10.51 9.92 22.71
C LEU A 200 -11.34 11.14 22.32
N GLN A 201 -10.84 11.89 21.34
CA GLN A 201 -11.52 13.01 20.74
C GLN A 201 -12.23 12.59 19.46
N THR A 202 -13.37 13.21 19.17
CA THR A 202 -14.07 13.01 17.89
C THR A 202 -13.61 14.07 16.91
N VAL A 203 -12.99 13.66 15.81
CA VAL A 203 -12.64 14.55 14.70
C VAL A 203 -13.62 14.35 13.55
N LYS A 204 -13.94 15.45 12.85
CA LYS A 204 -14.83 15.44 11.69
C LYS A 204 -13.99 15.51 10.43
N ILE A 205 -14.12 14.51 9.57
CA ILE A 205 -13.44 14.52 8.27
C ILE A 205 -14.43 14.31 7.14
N LYS A 206 -14.12 14.91 5.99
CA LYS A 206 -14.74 14.61 4.70
C LYS A 206 -13.74 13.78 3.89
N PRO A 207 -13.85 12.44 3.90
CA PRO A 207 -12.94 11.60 3.15
C PRO A 207 -13.35 11.61 1.67
N GLU A 208 -12.38 11.79 0.81
CA GLU A 208 -12.52 11.66 -0.63
C GLU A 208 -11.54 10.56 -1.07
N ILE A 209 -12.05 9.43 -1.57
CA ILE A 209 -11.23 8.24 -1.85
C ILE A 209 -11.36 7.84 -3.31
N ALA A 210 -10.23 7.89 -4.03
CA ALA A 210 -10.09 7.31 -5.34
C ALA A 210 -9.59 5.87 -5.15
N ALA A 211 -10.51 4.90 -5.25
CA ALA A 211 -10.26 3.49 -4.93
C ALA A 211 -9.97 2.66 -6.20
N PHE A 212 -8.72 2.27 -6.37
CA PHE A 212 -8.21 1.46 -7.45
C PHE A 212 -7.99 0.00 -7.02
N ASN A 213 -8.03 -0.92 -7.98
CA ASN A 213 -7.45 -2.25 -7.84
C ASN A 213 -6.66 -2.61 -9.11
N VAL A 214 -5.41 -3.03 -8.96
CA VAL A 214 -4.49 -3.37 -10.05
C VAL A 214 -3.86 -4.72 -9.74
N GLY A 215 -4.33 -5.79 -10.38
CA GLY A 215 -3.77 -7.12 -10.18
C GLY A 215 -2.33 -7.23 -10.70
N VAL A 216 -1.37 -7.54 -9.83
CA VAL A 216 0.09 -7.54 -10.15
C VAL A 216 0.76 -8.92 -10.10
N ASN A 217 -0.02 -9.99 -9.95
CA ASN A 217 0.49 -11.36 -9.97
C ASN A 217 0.31 -12.01 -11.34
N GLU A 218 0.74 -13.26 -11.45
CA GLU A 218 0.71 -14.01 -12.70
C GLU A 218 -0.72 -14.30 -13.17
N LEU A 219 -1.65 -14.56 -12.24
CA LEU A 219 -3.05 -14.77 -12.57
C LEU A 219 -3.67 -13.56 -13.29
N ALA A 220 -3.33 -12.35 -12.84
CA ALA A 220 -3.77 -11.11 -13.50
C ALA A 220 -2.97 -10.85 -14.79
N LEU A 221 -1.64 -10.77 -14.70
CA LEU A 221 -0.78 -10.25 -15.77
C LEU A 221 -0.44 -11.25 -16.88
N LYS A 222 -0.61 -12.55 -16.65
CA LYS A 222 -0.38 -13.61 -17.66
C LYS A 222 -1.67 -14.28 -18.11
N LEU A 223 -2.63 -14.45 -17.20
CA LEU A 223 -3.87 -15.18 -17.47
C LEU A 223 -5.12 -14.28 -17.58
N GLY A 224 -4.99 -12.97 -17.30
CA GLY A 224 -6.07 -12.01 -17.48
C GLY A 224 -7.19 -12.08 -16.43
N PHE A 225 -6.99 -12.78 -15.32
CA PHE A 225 -8.03 -12.93 -14.31
C PHE A 225 -8.31 -11.63 -13.56
N GLY A 226 -9.59 -11.27 -13.44
CA GLY A 226 -10.06 -10.13 -12.66
C GLY A 226 -9.78 -8.76 -13.27
N LEU A 227 -9.24 -8.68 -14.48
CA LEU A 227 -8.91 -7.41 -15.15
C LEU A 227 -10.16 -6.55 -15.38
N LYS A 228 -11.23 -7.12 -15.95
CA LYS A 228 -12.49 -6.39 -16.20
C LYS A 228 -13.11 -5.82 -14.92
N THR A 229 -13.13 -6.60 -13.84
CA THR A 229 -13.64 -6.15 -12.52
C THR A 229 -12.74 -5.06 -11.93
N SER A 230 -11.43 -5.18 -12.10
CA SER A 230 -10.48 -4.16 -11.67
C SER A 230 -10.68 -2.86 -12.46
N ASP A 231 -10.83 -2.94 -13.78
CA ASP A 231 -11.02 -1.79 -14.67
C ASP A 231 -12.32 -1.03 -14.38
N SER A 232 -13.40 -1.72 -13.97
CA SER A 232 -14.63 -1.03 -13.59
C SER A 232 -14.47 -0.14 -12.36
N TYR A 233 -13.65 -0.54 -11.38
CA TYR A 233 -13.31 0.33 -10.25
C TYR A 233 -12.30 1.41 -10.66
N ASN A 234 -11.29 1.02 -11.45
CA ASN A 234 -10.22 1.93 -11.84
C ASN A 234 -10.73 3.10 -12.70
N VAL A 235 -11.67 2.89 -13.61
CA VAL A 235 -12.18 3.98 -14.47
C VAL A 235 -12.90 5.06 -13.66
N GLU A 236 -13.67 4.67 -12.64
CA GLU A 236 -14.34 5.62 -11.74
C GLU A 236 -13.30 6.42 -10.94
N ALA A 237 -12.31 5.74 -10.36
CA ALA A 237 -11.23 6.38 -9.62
C ALA A 237 -10.33 7.26 -10.52
N LEU A 238 -10.09 6.86 -11.79
CA LEU A 238 -9.37 7.66 -12.77
C LEU A 238 -10.12 8.96 -13.10
N HIS A 239 -11.44 8.91 -13.29
CA HIS A 239 -12.22 10.12 -13.55
C HIS A 239 -12.17 11.09 -12.36
N GLN A 240 -12.20 10.58 -11.14
CA GLN A 240 -12.05 11.41 -9.94
C GLN A 240 -10.66 12.05 -9.86
N LEU A 241 -9.61 11.27 -10.13
CA LEU A 241 -8.22 11.73 -10.00
C LEU A 241 -7.79 12.65 -11.15
N LEU A 242 -8.12 12.30 -12.39
CA LEU A 242 -7.58 12.90 -13.63
C LEU A 242 -8.63 13.60 -14.51
N GLY A 243 -9.91 13.56 -14.13
CA GLY A 243 -11.04 14.06 -14.92
C GLY A 243 -11.53 13.07 -15.99
N ASN A 244 -12.63 13.42 -16.66
CA ASN A 244 -13.29 12.55 -17.63
C ASN A 244 -12.52 12.35 -18.94
N ASP A 245 -11.64 13.29 -19.31
CA ASP A 245 -10.82 13.17 -20.52
C ASP A 245 -9.50 12.44 -20.23
N LEU A 246 -9.54 11.12 -20.40
CA LEU A 246 -8.41 10.22 -20.17
C LEU A 246 -7.45 10.10 -21.36
N ARG A 247 -7.55 10.97 -22.38
CA ARG A 247 -6.55 11.01 -23.45
C ARG A 247 -5.21 11.54 -22.93
N PRO A 248 -4.07 10.91 -23.25
CA PRO A 248 -2.75 11.32 -22.75
C PRO A 248 -2.40 12.79 -23.01
N GLU A 249 -2.80 13.33 -24.16
CA GLU A 249 -2.57 14.72 -24.54
C GLU A 249 -3.49 15.73 -23.81
N ALA A 250 -4.60 15.27 -23.24
CA ALA A 250 -5.54 16.13 -22.54
C ALA A 250 -4.97 16.58 -21.19
N LYS A 251 -5.12 17.88 -20.89
CA LYS A 251 -4.79 18.43 -19.56
C LYS A 251 -5.51 17.60 -18.47
N PRO A 252 -4.85 17.28 -17.36
CA PRO A 252 -5.53 16.60 -16.26
C PRO A 252 -6.63 17.50 -15.68
N GLY A 253 -7.82 16.95 -15.52
CA GLY A 253 -8.90 17.49 -14.68
C GLY A 253 -8.93 16.78 -13.32
N GLY A 254 -10.10 16.73 -12.70
CA GLY A 254 -10.28 16.07 -11.39
C GLY A 254 -9.38 16.68 -10.32
N TRP A 255 -9.01 15.86 -9.32
CA TRP A 255 -8.15 16.34 -8.23
C TRP A 255 -6.81 16.89 -8.70
N VAL A 256 -6.21 16.30 -9.74
CA VAL A 256 -4.94 16.79 -10.29
C VAL A 256 -5.11 18.15 -10.94
N GLY A 257 -6.17 18.35 -11.73
CA GLY A 257 -6.46 19.65 -12.34
C GLY A 257 -6.70 20.74 -11.30
N ASP A 258 -7.49 20.43 -10.26
CA ASP A 258 -7.77 21.35 -9.16
C ASP A 258 -6.50 21.73 -8.36
N TRP A 259 -5.58 20.77 -8.19
CA TRP A 259 -4.31 20.99 -7.49
C TRP A 259 -3.35 21.83 -8.32
N LEU A 260 -3.20 21.52 -9.62
CA LEU A 260 -2.32 22.28 -10.52
C LEU A 260 -2.76 23.73 -10.72
N ALA A 261 -4.06 24.02 -10.57
CA ALA A 261 -4.57 25.39 -10.59
C ALA A 261 -4.10 26.22 -9.39
N GLN A 262 -3.78 25.58 -8.26
CA GLN A 262 -3.35 26.22 -7.01
C GLN A 262 -1.83 26.20 -6.82
N TYR A 263 -1.16 25.15 -7.31
CA TYR A 263 0.27 24.89 -7.08
C TYR A 263 1.02 24.61 -8.39
N PRO A 264 1.29 25.64 -9.22
CA PRO A 264 1.87 25.46 -10.54
C PRO A 264 3.36 25.02 -10.53
N ASP A 265 4.07 25.17 -9.40
CA ASP A 265 5.52 24.97 -9.35
C ASP A 265 5.96 23.51 -9.57
N ASN A 266 5.12 22.53 -9.21
CA ASN A 266 5.39 21.11 -9.43
C ASN A 266 4.72 20.55 -10.71
N TYR A 267 4.34 21.44 -11.64
CA TYR A 267 3.55 21.08 -12.81
C TYR A 267 4.19 19.96 -13.64
N GLU A 268 5.51 19.99 -13.84
CA GLU A 268 6.19 19.05 -14.73
C GLU A 268 6.06 17.60 -14.26
N VAL A 269 6.44 17.32 -13.01
CA VAL A 269 6.38 15.95 -12.43
C VAL A 269 4.93 15.45 -12.40
N VAL A 270 4.00 16.27 -11.90
CA VAL A 270 2.58 15.91 -11.80
C VAL A 270 1.99 15.63 -13.18
N ASN A 271 2.29 16.46 -14.17
CA ASN A 271 1.79 16.30 -15.53
C ASN A 271 2.42 15.07 -16.22
N ILE A 272 3.71 14.78 -16.00
CA ILE A 272 4.33 13.54 -16.53
C ILE A 272 3.66 12.31 -15.92
N LEU A 273 3.47 12.25 -14.60
CA LEU A 273 2.77 11.13 -13.95
C LEU A 273 1.34 10.97 -14.49
N ALA A 274 0.58 12.06 -14.59
CA ALA A 274 -0.77 12.05 -15.13
C ALA A 274 -0.79 11.52 -16.58
N ARG A 275 0.12 11.98 -17.44
CA ARG A 275 0.26 11.49 -18.82
C ARG A 275 0.62 10.01 -18.86
N GLN A 276 1.60 9.57 -18.08
CA GLN A 276 2.00 8.17 -18.03
C GLN A 276 0.84 7.27 -17.57
N ILE A 277 0.04 7.69 -16.58
CA ILE A 277 -1.15 6.95 -16.14
C ILE A 277 -2.18 6.86 -17.27
N LYS A 278 -2.46 7.98 -17.96
CA LYS A 278 -3.38 7.99 -19.12
C LYS A 278 -2.87 7.11 -20.26
N ASP A 279 -1.57 7.11 -20.55
CA ASP A 279 -0.94 6.25 -21.56
C ASP A 279 -1.05 4.77 -21.19
N ILE A 280 -0.78 4.42 -19.93
CA ILE A 280 -0.93 3.06 -19.42
C ILE A 280 -2.37 2.60 -19.57
N TRP A 281 -3.33 3.44 -19.17
CA TRP A 281 -4.75 3.14 -19.27
C TRP A 281 -5.23 2.97 -20.71
N LYS A 282 -4.96 3.95 -21.58
CA LYS A 282 -5.36 3.94 -23.00
C LYS A 282 -4.88 2.70 -23.73
N ASN A 283 -3.68 2.22 -23.42
CA ASN A 283 -3.05 1.09 -24.09
C ASN A 283 -3.18 -0.24 -23.31
N ASN A 284 -3.95 -0.27 -22.21
CA ASN A 284 -4.08 -1.42 -21.31
C ASN A 284 -2.74 -2.02 -20.85
N LEU A 285 -1.72 -1.18 -20.65
CA LEU A 285 -0.37 -1.65 -20.29
C LEU A 285 -0.33 -2.26 -18.89
N HIS A 286 -1.30 -1.94 -18.02
CA HIS A 286 -1.47 -2.52 -16.68
C HIS A 286 -2.03 -3.94 -16.70
N HIS A 287 -2.53 -4.43 -17.85
CA HIS A 287 -2.98 -5.82 -18.01
C HIS A 287 -1.83 -6.80 -18.28
N LYS A 288 -0.61 -6.28 -18.46
CA LYS A 288 0.57 -7.07 -18.82
C LYS A 288 1.75 -6.63 -17.99
N ASP A 289 2.60 -7.58 -17.65
CA ASP A 289 3.90 -7.32 -17.03
C ASP A 289 4.70 -6.28 -17.83
N GLY A 290 4.99 -6.58 -19.10
CA GLY A 290 5.70 -5.66 -19.98
C GLY A 290 7.00 -5.09 -19.38
N GLY A 291 7.69 -5.85 -18.52
CA GLY A 291 8.93 -5.40 -17.87
C GLY A 291 8.73 -4.62 -16.57
N GLU A 292 7.50 -4.32 -16.16
CA GLU A 292 7.20 -3.52 -14.96
C GLU A 292 5.79 -3.86 -14.40
N PRO A 293 5.66 -4.90 -13.53
CA PRO A 293 4.36 -5.37 -13.05
C PRO A 293 3.53 -4.32 -12.30
N TYR A 294 4.19 -3.37 -11.65
CA TYR A 294 3.56 -2.35 -10.80
C TYR A 294 3.33 -1.01 -11.51
N LYS A 295 3.55 -0.90 -12.83
CA LYS A 295 3.65 0.39 -13.53
C LYS A 295 2.51 1.38 -13.24
N LEU A 296 1.26 0.91 -13.28
CA LEU A 296 0.09 1.74 -12.96
C LEU A 296 0.02 2.04 -11.46
N ALA A 297 0.13 1.00 -10.63
CA ALA A 297 0.00 1.11 -9.18
C ALA A 297 1.02 2.07 -8.57
N GLN A 298 2.29 1.97 -8.98
CA GLN A 298 3.37 2.85 -8.54
C GLN A 298 3.08 4.31 -8.91
N ARG A 299 2.70 4.58 -10.15
CA ARG A 299 2.44 5.95 -10.64
C ARG A 299 1.23 6.57 -9.97
N LEU A 300 0.17 5.80 -9.69
CA LEU A 300 -0.97 6.25 -8.90
C LEU A 300 -0.55 6.69 -7.49
N ALA A 301 0.27 5.89 -6.81
CA ALA A 301 0.75 6.22 -5.47
C ALA A 301 1.68 7.44 -5.47
N MET A 302 2.61 7.53 -6.44
CA MET A 302 3.49 8.70 -6.58
C MET A 302 2.68 9.96 -6.90
N LEU A 303 1.75 9.89 -7.85
CA LEU A 303 0.90 11.04 -8.21
C LEU A 303 0.10 11.52 -7.01
N ALA A 304 -0.46 10.61 -6.21
CA ALA A 304 -1.18 10.96 -4.99
C ALA A 304 -0.29 11.78 -4.03
N ASN A 305 0.94 11.33 -3.78
CA ASN A 305 1.90 12.05 -2.95
C ASN A 305 2.21 13.45 -3.50
N GLU A 306 2.45 13.57 -4.81
CA GLU A 306 2.78 14.86 -5.45
C GLU A 306 1.63 15.89 -5.38
N ILE A 307 0.37 15.44 -5.35
CA ILE A 307 -0.81 16.33 -5.26
C ILE A 307 -1.36 16.47 -3.84
N ASP A 308 -0.55 16.17 -2.83
CA ASP A 308 -0.89 16.22 -1.40
C ASP A 308 -2.05 15.29 -0.96
N ALA A 309 -2.48 14.36 -1.82
CA ALA A 309 -3.32 13.25 -1.40
C ALA A 309 -2.49 12.20 -0.64
N VAL A 310 -3.13 11.40 0.21
CA VAL A 310 -2.45 10.29 0.89
C VAL A 310 -2.45 9.05 0.00
N PRO A 311 -1.30 8.55 -0.46
CA PRO A 311 -1.24 7.24 -1.09
C PRO A 311 -1.45 6.14 -0.04
N ALA A 312 -2.33 5.19 -0.36
CA ALA A 312 -2.48 3.96 0.39
C ALA A 312 -2.44 2.75 -0.55
N TRP A 313 -1.77 1.66 -0.17
CA TRP A 313 -1.74 0.46 -1.00
C TRP A 313 -1.75 -0.83 -0.19
N ASN A 314 -2.33 -1.86 -0.78
CA ASN A 314 -2.52 -3.12 -0.09
C ASN A 314 -2.58 -4.31 -1.05
N CYS A 315 -2.30 -5.49 -0.51
CA CYS A 315 -2.66 -6.76 -1.12
C CYS A 315 -3.31 -7.62 -0.03
N LYS A 316 -3.73 -8.86 -0.33
CA LYS A 316 -4.40 -9.75 0.63
C LYS A 316 -3.78 -9.72 2.05
N SER A 317 -2.46 -9.91 2.16
CA SER A 317 -1.76 -9.99 3.45
C SER A 317 -0.92 -8.76 3.79
N GLY A 318 -0.91 -7.75 2.92
CA GLY A 318 -0.14 -6.53 3.17
C GLY A 318 1.39 -6.67 3.20
N LYS A 319 1.99 -7.81 2.84
CA LYS A 319 3.43 -8.10 3.02
C LYS A 319 4.23 -8.31 1.73
N ASP A 320 3.84 -9.26 0.87
CA ASP A 320 4.63 -9.67 -0.29
C ASP A 320 4.49 -8.70 -1.48
N ARG A 321 3.32 -8.68 -2.14
CA ARG A 321 3.00 -7.73 -3.22
C ARG A 321 3.04 -6.28 -2.74
N THR A 322 2.58 -6.04 -1.52
CA THR A 322 2.59 -4.71 -0.89
C THR A 322 4.00 -4.21 -0.62
N GLY A 323 4.89 -5.07 -0.11
CA GLY A 323 6.29 -4.73 0.12
C GLY A 323 7.08 -4.58 -1.18
N MET A 324 6.72 -5.34 -2.23
CA MET A 324 7.29 -5.13 -3.55
C MET A 324 6.84 -3.78 -4.15
N MET A 325 5.57 -3.41 -4.02
CA MET A 325 5.10 -2.08 -4.43
C MET A 325 5.81 -0.95 -3.67
N ASP A 326 5.99 -1.09 -2.35
CA ASP A 326 6.77 -0.14 -1.54
C ASP A 326 8.20 0.03 -2.08
N SER A 327 8.84 -1.09 -2.43
CA SER A 327 10.19 -1.09 -2.98
C SER A 327 10.26 -0.45 -4.37
N GLU A 328 9.28 -0.72 -5.22
CA GLU A 328 9.17 -0.11 -6.55
C GLU A 328 8.96 1.42 -6.44
N ILE A 329 8.09 1.89 -5.55
CA ILE A 329 7.87 3.32 -5.30
C ILE A 329 9.16 3.97 -4.83
N LYS A 330 9.80 3.42 -3.79
CA LYS A 330 11.04 3.96 -3.22
C LYS A 330 12.18 4.03 -4.24
N ARG A 331 12.32 3.01 -5.09
CA ARG A 331 13.29 3.04 -6.20
C ARG A 331 13.03 4.24 -7.10
N GLU A 332 11.80 4.41 -7.58
CA GLU A 332 11.47 5.47 -8.53
C GLU A 332 11.58 6.87 -7.90
N ILE A 333 11.16 7.03 -6.64
CA ILE A 333 11.31 8.29 -5.90
C ILE A 333 12.79 8.66 -5.72
N ILE A 334 13.65 7.68 -5.41
CA ILE A 334 15.10 7.91 -5.32
C ILE A 334 15.69 8.26 -6.69
N CYS A 335 15.26 7.61 -7.78
CA CYS A 335 15.69 7.97 -9.13
C CYS A 335 15.26 9.39 -9.52
N LEU A 336 13.99 9.75 -9.24
CA LEU A 336 13.45 11.08 -9.49
C LEU A 336 14.23 12.14 -8.70
N HIS A 337 14.54 11.86 -7.43
CA HIS A 337 15.32 12.75 -6.59
C HIS A 337 16.71 13.04 -7.16
N GLN A 338 17.40 12.01 -7.68
CA GLN A 338 18.77 12.16 -8.18
C GLN A 338 18.87 12.73 -9.59
N THR A 339 17.86 12.47 -10.43
CA THR A 339 17.92 12.82 -11.86
C THR A 339 16.99 13.95 -12.25
N HIS A 340 16.05 14.32 -11.37
CA HIS A 340 14.92 15.20 -11.65
C HIS A 340 14.03 14.74 -12.82
N THR A 341 14.09 13.44 -13.16
CA THR A 341 13.31 12.85 -14.26
C THR A 341 12.63 11.55 -13.83
N LEU A 342 11.44 11.30 -14.38
CA LEU A 342 10.69 10.06 -14.20
C LEU A 342 11.02 9.06 -15.31
N ASN A 343 11.17 7.79 -14.96
CA ASN A 343 11.36 6.71 -15.93
C ASN A 343 10.07 6.45 -16.71
N ALA A 344 10.24 6.14 -17.99
CA ALA A 344 9.15 5.69 -18.84
C ALA A 344 8.56 4.36 -18.33
N PRO A 345 7.24 4.14 -18.45
CA PRO A 345 6.63 2.89 -18.04
C PRO A 345 6.98 1.72 -18.97
N GLY A 346 7.03 0.52 -18.42
CA GLY A 346 7.19 -0.72 -19.17
C GLY A 346 8.63 -0.99 -19.64
N SER A 347 9.62 -0.36 -19.01
CA SER A 347 11.04 -0.71 -19.21
C SER A 347 11.62 -1.35 -17.96
N LEU A 348 12.64 -2.20 -18.18
CA LEU A 348 13.52 -2.61 -17.09
C LEU A 348 14.30 -1.37 -16.61
N PRO A 349 14.62 -1.28 -15.30
CA PRO A 349 15.54 -0.26 -14.82
C PRO A 349 16.90 -0.44 -15.51
N ASP A 350 17.59 0.67 -15.77
CA ASP A 350 19.00 0.63 -16.16
C ASP A 350 19.87 0.14 -14.98
N ARG A 351 21.18 0.04 -15.19
CA ARG A 351 22.09 -0.47 -14.16
C ARG A 351 22.02 0.32 -12.85
N SER A 352 21.95 1.64 -12.92
CA SER A 352 21.85 2.49 -11.73
C SER A 352 20.50 2.28 -11.02
N GLY A 353 19.41 2.20 -11.78
CA GLY A 353 18.08 1.89 -11.26
C GLY A 353 17.99 0.49 -10.64
N GLN A 354 18.69 -0.50 -11.18
CA GLN A 354 18.82 -1.84 -10.58
C GLN A 354 19.58 -1.77 -9.26
N GLU A 355 20.70 -1.06 -9.19
CA GLU A 355 21.51 -0.89 -7.97
C GLU A 355 20.69 -0.19 -6.86
N ILE A 356 19.93 0.85 -7.20
CA ILE A 356 18.97 1.47 -6.26
C ILE A 356 17.93 0.44 -5.80
N PHE A 357 17.35 -0.32 -6.73
CA PHE A 357 16.30 -1.28 -6.39
C PHE A 357 16.81 -2.38 -5.45
N GLN A 358 18.00 -2.92 -5.71
CA GLN A 358 18.66 -3.91 -4.86
C GLN A 358 18.86 -3.37 -3.43
N LYS A 359 19.37 -2.14 -3.30
CA LYS A 359 19.55 -1.48 -2.00
C LYS A 359 18.22 -1.26 -1.28
N VAL A 360 17.19 -0.83 -1.99
CA VAL A 360 15.84 -0.63 -1.43
C VAL A 360 15.24 -1.96 -0.98
N LEU A 361 15.35 -3.03 -1.76
CA LEU A 361 14.81 -4.34 -1.39
C LEU A 361 15.43 -4.87 -0.09
N LEU A 362 16.71 -4.59 0.14
CA LEU A 362 17.41 -4.97 1.38
C LEU A 362 17.17 -4.01 2.55
N ASN A 363 16.96 -2.71 2.29
CA ASN A 363 17.00 -1.67 3.34
C ASN A 363 15.71 -0.85 3.46
N SER A 364 14.59 -1.29 2.86
CA SER A 364 13.29 -0.58 2.95
C SER A 364 12.50 -0.88 4.23
N GLY A 365 12.89 -1.91 5.00
CA GLY A 365 12.15 -2.42 6.16
C GLY A 365 11.13 -3.52 5.83
N ASN A 366 10.98 -3.89 4.56
CA ASN A 366 9.97 -4.85 4.12
C ASN A 366 10.23 -6.28 4.59
N LEU A 367 11.50 -6.67 4.73
CA LEU A 367 11.90 -8.00 5.21
C LEU A 367 11.56 -8.19 6.70
N GLU A 368 11.76 -7.14 7.48
CA GLU A 368 11.43 -7.07 8.90
C GLU A 368 9.92 -7.11 9.12
N ILE A 369 9.15 -6.39 8.29
CA ILE A 369 7.68 -6.47 8.30
C ILE A 369 7.22 -7.89 7.96
N GLN A 370 7.84 -8.55 6.97
CA GLN A 370 7.48 -9.95 6.67
C GLN A 370 7.76 -10.86 7.87
N LYS A 371 8.89 -10.66 8.55
CA LYS A 371 9.25 -11.40 9.76
C LYS A 371 8.25 -11.18 10.89
N GLN A 372 7.83 -9.94 11.14
CA GLN A 372 6.81 -9.63 12.14
C GLN A 372 5.44 -10.25 11.80
N ASN A 373 5.14 -10.43 10.51
CA ASN A 373 3.88 -11.01 10.07
C ASN A 373 3.86 -12.54 10.02
N THR A 374 5.02 -13.21 9.93
CA THR A 374 5.10 -14.64 9.61
C THR A 374 6.12 -15.44 10.42
N GLY A 375 6.93 -14.76 11.22
CA GLY A 375 8.08 -15.34 11.94
C GLY A 375 9.37 -15.40 11.12
N GLY A 376 9.33 -15.14 9.80
CA GLY A 376 10.52 -15.17 8.95
C GLY A 376 10.55 -14.10 7.87
N ALA A 377 11.76 -13.72 7.48
CA ALA A 377 12.02 -12.71 6.45
C ALA A 377 12.07 -13.32 5.04
N GLY A 378 11.79 -12.49 4.05
CA GLY A 378 11.66 -12.88 2.64
C GLY A 378 10.58 -12.11 1.88
N ASN A 379 10.31 -12.53 0.64
CA ASN A 379 9.20 -12.02 -0.17
C ASN A 379 8.73 -13.08 -1.18
N LYS A 380 7.46 -13.51 -1.09
CA LYS A 380 6.90 -14.56 -1.97
C LYS A 380 6.76 -14.14 -3.44
N VAL A 381 6.90 -12.85 -3.75
CA VAL A 381 6.95 -12.35 -5.13
C VAL A 381 8.23 -12.85 -5.82
N MET A 382 9.30 -13.09 -5.08
CA MET A 382 10.56 -13.63 -5.61
C MET A 382 10.49 -15.14 -5.78
N LYS A 383 9.83 -15.58 -6.84
CA LYS A 383 9.62 -16.98 -7.17
C LYS A 383 9.84 -17.21 -8.65
N ASN A 384 10.26 -18.44 -8.97
CA ASN A 384 10.35 -18.94 -10.33
C ASN A 384 9.25 -19.99 -10.50
N LEU A 385 8.44 -19.82 -11.54
CA LEU A 385 7.37 -20.72 -11.95
C LEU A 385 7.82 -21.54 -13.15
N SER A 386 7.26 -22.74 -13.26
CA SER A 386 7.37 -23.59 -14.44
C SER A 386 6.01 -23.67 -15.14
N PRO A 387 5.93 -23.44 -16.46
CA PRO A 387 7.02 -23.04 -17.36
C PRO A 387 7.47 -21.59 -17.16
N GLU A 388 8.73 -21.27 -17.53
CA GLU A 388 9.34 -19.94 -17.32
C GLU A 388 8.56 -18.77 -17.95
N VAL A 389 7.76 -19.03 -18.99
CA VAL A 389 6.89 -18.01 -19.62
C VAL A 389 5.88 -17.41 -18.64
N LEU A 390 5.55 -18.12 -17.55
CA LEU A 390 4.70 -17.61 -16.46
C LEU A 390 5.43 -16.65 -15.53
N ASN A 391 6.76 -16.61 -15.55
CA ASN A 391 7.53 -15.68 -14.73
C ASN A 391 7.22 -14.23 -15.10
N LEU A 392 7.07 -13.41 -14.08
CA LEU A 392 7.08 -11.96 -14.20
C LEU A 392 8.52 -11.45 -14.22
N SER A 393 8.69 -10.22 -14.65
CA SER A 393 9.99 -9.59 -14.89
C SER A 393 10.82 -9.29 -13.63
N TYR A 394 10.36 -9.65 -12.44
CA TYR A 394 11.01 -9.30 -11.16
C TYR A 394 12.50 -9.67 -11.13
N GLN A 395 12.89 -10.87 -11.52
CA GLN A 395 14.30 -11.28 -11.51
C GLN A 395 15.16 -10.39 -12.42
N LYS A 396 14.64 -10.04 -13.60
CA LYS A 396 15.29 -9.12 -14.55
C LYS A 396 15.34 -7.69 -14.03
N ARG A 397 14.32 -7.24 -13.29
CA ARG A 397 14.29 -5.91 -12.66
C ARG A 397 15.28 -5.80 -11.51
N VAL A 398 15.50 -6.88 -10.75
CA VAL A 398 16.53 -6.92 -9.70
C VAL A 398 17.93 -6.95 -10.31
N GLY A 399 18.15 -7.78 -11.34
CA GLY A 399 19.42 -7.82 -12.08
C GLY A 399 20.60 -8.45 -11.32
N ASP A 400 20.40 -8.94 -10.09
CA ASP A 400 21.41 -9.60 -9.27
C ASP A 400 20.82 -10.82 -8.57
N GLU A 401 21.39 -12.00 -8.83
CA GLU A 401 20.91 -13.28 -8.31
C GLU A 401 21.14 -13.44 -6.80
N ASN A 402 22.23 -12.89 -6.26
CA ASN A 402 22.49 -12.95 -4.82
C ASN A 402 21.45 -12.14 -4.06
N ILE A 403 21.18 -10.92 -4.54
CA ILE A 403 20.14 -10.05 -3.97
C ILE A 403 18.77 -10.72 -4.09
N TRP A 404 18.47 -11.33 -5.24
CA TRP A 404 17.23 -12.10 -5.44
C TRP A 404 17.06 -13.21 -4.41
N GLN A 405 18.08 -14.03 -4.17
CA GLN A 405 18.01 -15.11 -3.17
C GLN A 405 17.93 -14.57 -1.74
N SER A 406 18.68 -13.52 -1.41
CA SER A 406 18.63 -12.89 -0.08
C SER A 406 17.24 -12.35 0.24
N VAL A 407 16.61 -11.64 -0.70
CA VAL A 407 15.30 -11.02 -0.49
C VAL A 407 14.16 -12.04 -0.60
N LYS A 408 14.32 -13.13 -1.37
CA LYS A 408 13.39 -14.26 -1.34
C LYS A 408 13.30 -14.87 0.06
N GLY A 409 14.45 -14.98 0.74
CA GLY A 409 14.55 -15.46 2.11
C GLY A 409 13.91 -16.83 2.31
N ILE A 410 13.29 -17.06 3.47
CA ILE A 410 12.61 -18.32 3.80
C ILE A 410 11.12 -18.28 3.46
N SER A 411 10.67 -17.29 2.70
CA SER A 411 9.25 -17.08 2.40
C SER A 411 8.60 -18.26 1.68
N SER A 412 9.35 -19.02 0.89
CA SER A 412 8.86 -20.25 0.25
C SER A 412 8.65 -21.42 1.21
N LEU A 413 9.31 -21.42 2.37
CA LEU A 413 9.17 -22.44 3.41
C LEU A 413 8.02 -22.11 4.38
N ILE A 414 7.63 -20.85 4.46
CA ILE A 414 6.56 -20.39 5.34
C ILE A 414 5.21 -20.56 4.63
N THR A 415 4.56 -21.69 4.91
CA THR A 415 3.19 -21.96 4.48
C THR A 415 2.20 -21.43 5.52
N SER A 416 1.13 -20.77 5.04
CA SER A 416 0.05 -20.17 5.84
C SER A 416 -1.24 -20.95 5.66
#